data_AF-A0A7C4V9G5-F1
#
_entry.id   AF-A0A7C4V9G5-F1
#
_cell.length_a   1.000
_cell.length_b   1.000
_cell.length_c   1.000
_cell.angle_alpha   90.00
_cell.angle_beta   90.00
_cell.angle_gamma   90.00
#
_symmetry.space_group_name_H-M   'P 1'
#
loop_
_entity.id
_entity.type
_entity.pdbx_description
1 polymer ?
#
loop_
_entity_poly.entity_id
_entity_poly.type
_entity_poly.pdbx_seq_one_letter_code
_entity_poly.pdbx_strand_id
1 'polypeptide(L)'
;MKIKKLLILFTFFAVSNAYAQQSLGKVTLQEAIATALKSNPNITAAQRGIEAAQSRLKQAELSEKPNIQFQSRYSYTSKPTVFGPTTILDLHTQTNAVV
;
A
#
# COMPACT_ATOMS: atom_id res chain seq x y z
N MET A 1 -9.71 -34.24 -37.20
CA MET A 1 -10.35 -32.91 -37.01
C MET A 1 -9.79 -32.07 -35.84
N LYS A 2 -8.81 -32.55 -35.05
CA LYS A 2 -8.23 -31.78 -33.93
C LYS A 2 -7.04 -30.89 -34.35
N ILE A 3 -6.23 -31.33 -35.31
CA ILE A 3 -5.04 -30.60 -35.78
C ILE A 3 -5.37 -29.29 -36.52
N LYS A 4 -6.44 -29.28 -37.32
CA LYS A 4 -6.92 -28.08 -38.05
C LYS A 4 -7.42 -27.00 -37.09
N LYS A 5 -8.09 -27.41 -36.00
CA LYS A 5 -8.55 -26.50 -34.93
C LYS A 5 -7.38 -25.91 -34.14
N LEU A 6 -6.31 -26.69 -33.92
CA LEU A 6 -5.07 -26.23 -33.29
C LEU A 6 -4.35 -25.18 -34.15
N LEU A 7 -4.29 -25.38 -35.47
CA LEU A 7 -3.70 -24.41 -36.40
C LEU A 7 -4.48 -23.09 -36.46
N ILE A 8 -5.82 -23.15 -36.39
CA ILE A 8 -6.69 -21.96 -36.33
C ILE A 8 -6.47 -21.18 -35.03
N LEU A 9 -6.29 -21.87 -33.89
CA LEU A 9 -6.02 -21.21 -32.61
C LEU A 9 -4.64 -20.52 -32.60
N PHE A 10 -3.63 -21.16 -33.20
CA PHE A 10 -2.29 -20.59 -33.31
C PHE A 10 -2.25 -19.34 -34.20
N THR A 11 -2.99 -19.36 -35.32
CA THR A 11 -3.11 -18.19 -36.20
C THR A 11 -3.87 -17.05 -35.53
N PHE A 12 -4.90 -17.34 -34.72
CA PHE A 12 -5.61 -16.30 -33.96
C PHE A 12 -4.72 -15.63 -32.90
N PHE A 13 -3.85 -16.41 -32.25
CA PHE A 13 -2.87 -15.90 -31.28
C PHE A 13 -1.82 -15.00 -31.95
N ALA A 14 -1.35 -15.35 -33.15
CA ALA A 14 -0.39 -14.54 -33.90
C ALA A 14 -0.98 -13.20 -34.39
N VAL A 15 -2.24 -13.19 -34.82
CA VAL A 15 -2.92 -11.98 -35.34
C VAL A 15 -3.17 -10.95 -34.24
N SER A 16 -3.45 -11.37 -32.99
CA SER A 16 -3.61 -10.42 -31.87
C SER A 16 -2.33 -9.62 -31.59
N ASN A 17 -1.15 -10.20 -31.79
CA ASN A 17 0.12 -9.50 -31.55
C ASN A 17 0.43 -8.44 -32.62
N ALA A 18 -0.13 -8.56 -33.83
CA ALA A 18 0.11 -7.60 -34.91
C ALA A 18 -0.59 -6.25 -34.70
N TYR A 19 -1.72 -6.24 -33.98
CA TYR A 19 -2.45 -5.01 -33.64
C TYR A 19 -1.86 -4.24 -32.44
N ALA A 20 -0.79 -4.74 -31.82
CA ALA A 20 -0.10 -4.06 -30.71
C ALA A 20 0.89 -2.99 -31.17
N GLN A 21 1.22 -2.92 -32.47
CA GLN A 21 2.13 -1.91 -33.00
C GLN A 21 1.37 -0.60 -33.28
N GLN A 22 1.00 0.11 -32.21
CA GLN A 22 0.56 1.49 -32.33
C GLN A 22 1.74 2.32 -32.84
N SER A 23 1.67 2.74 -34.10
CA SER A 23 2.61 3.70 -34.69
C SER A 23 2.64 4.94 -33.81
N LEU A 24 3.74 5.12 -33.07
CA LEU A 24 4.01 6.33 -32.30
C LEU A 24 4.08 7.49 -33.30
N GLY A 25 2.96 8.19 -33.46
CA GLY A 25 2.89 9.45 -34.19
C GLY A 25 3.99 10.37 -33.68
N LYS A 26 4.68 11.07 -34.59
CA LYS A 26 5.80 11.96 -34.28
C LYS A 26 5.39 12.96 -33.21
N VAL A 27 5.76 12.70 -31.96
CA VAL A 27 5.56 13.61 -30.84
C VAL A 27 6.47 14.82 -31.06
N THR A 28 5.92 16.02 -31.03
CA THR A 28 6.71 17.25 -31.13
C THR A 28 7.58 17.42 -29.89
N LEU A 29 8.70 18.15 -30.00
CA LEU A 29 9.62 18.33 -28.86
C LEU A 29 8.89 18.94 -27.64
N GLN A 30 7.97 19.89 -27.86
CA GLN A 30 7.16 20.46 -26.79
C GLN A 30 6.26 19.42 -26.12
N GLU A 31 5.59 18.55 -26.88
CA GLU A 31 4.74 17.49 -26.34
C GLU A 31 5.55 16.44 -25.57
N ALA A 32 6.76 16.12 -26.04
CA ALA A 32 7.67 15.22 -25.35
C ALA A 32 8.12 15.78 -24.00
N ILE A 33 8.44 17.08 -23.94
CA ILE A 33 8.81 17.77 -22.71
C ILE A 33 7.60 17.84 -21.75
N ALA A 34 6.42 18.21 -22.25
CA ALA A 34 5.20 18.27 -21.44
C ALA A 34 4.83 16.90 -20.86
N THR A 35 4.94 15.86 -21.68
CA THR A 35 4.70 14.47 -21.24
C THR A 35 5.75 14.04 -20.23
N ALA A 36 7.03 14.33 -20.48
CA ALA A 36 8.11 14.01 -19.56
C ALA A 36 7.93 14.71 -18.22
N LEU A 37 7.60 16.00 -18.18
CA LEU A 37 7.34 16.72 -16.92
C LEU A 37 6.15 16.14 -16.16
N LYS A 38 5.09 15.75 -16.86
CA LYS A 38 3.90 15.14 -16.25
C LYS A 38 4.16 13.73 -15.73
N SER A 39 4.96 12.93 -16.44
CA SER A 39 5.20 11.53 -16.12
C SER A 39 6.53 11.28 -15.39
N ASN A 40 7.33 12.32 -15.13
CA ASN A 40 8.66 12.15 -14.55
C ASN A 40 8.55 11.50 -13.16
N PRO A 41 9.09 10.29 -12.98
CA PRO A 41 9.10 9.63 -11.68
C PRO A 41 9.87 10.43 -10.62
N ASN A 42 10.89 11.20 -11.02
CA ASN A 42 11.68 12.02 -10.10
C ASN A 42 10.86 13.19 -9.55
N ILE A 43 10.02 13.83 -10.37
CA ILE A 43 9.13 14.91 -9.92
C ILE A 43 8.07 14.33 -8.98
N THR A 44 7.52 13.17 -9.33
CA THR A 44 6.56 12.46 -8.45
C THR A 44 7.21 12.09 -7.12
N ALA A 45 8.43 11.55 -7.13
CA ALA A 45 9.17 11.21 -5.92
C ALA A 45 9.45 12.44 -5.04
N ALA A 46 9.85 13.56 -5.65
CA ALA A 46 10.04 14.82 -4.94
C ALA A 46 8.73 15.31 -4.30
N GLN A 47 7.61 15.26 -5.03
CA GLN A 47 6.30 15.65 -4.52
C GLN A 47 5.86 14.77 -3.33
N ARG A 48 6.07 13.46 -3.43
CA ARG A 48 5.82 12.52 -2.32
C ARG A 48 6.71 12.79 -1.13
N GLY A 49 7.96 13.21 -1.36
CA GLY A 49 8.88 13.66 -0.31
C GLY A 49 8.35 14.86 0.46
N ILE A 50 7.79 15.85 -0.25
CA ILE A 50 7.15 17.03 0.35
C ILE A 50 5.93 16.61 1.18
N GLU A 51 5.05 15.78 0.62
CA GLU A 51 3.86 15.26 1.31
C GLU A 51 4.22 14.49 2.60
N ALA A 52 5.28 13.68 2.55
CA ALA A 52 5.81 12.97 3.71
C ALA A 52 6.37 13.93 4.77
N ALA A 53 7.11 14.97 4.36
CA ALA A 53 7.63 15.98 5.27
C ALA A 53 6.50 16.75 5.97
N GLN A 54 5.46 17.16 5.23
CA GLN A 54 4.27 17.80 5.81
C GLN A 54 3.54 16.89 6.80
N SER A 55 3.40 15.61 6.46
CA SER A 55 2.79 14.63 7.35
C SER A 55 3.60 14.42 8.63
N ARG A 56 4.93 14.54 8.57
CA ARG A 56 5.80 14.48 9.76
C ARG A 56 5.65 15.72 10.63
N LEU A 57 5.57 16.92 10.05
CA LEU A 57 5.30 18.15 10.79
C LEU A 57 3.96 18.05 11.53
N LYS A 58 2.90 17.62 10.83
CA LYS A 58 1.59 17.41 11.43
C LYS A 58 1.61 16.37 12.55
N GLN A 59 2.36 15.27 12.40
CA GLN A 59 2.53 14.27 13.47
C GLN A 59 3.26 14.85 14.68
N ALA A 60 4.28 15.69 14.48
CA ALA A 60 4.96 16.37 15.59
C ALA A 60 4.00 17.32 16.33
N GLU A 61 3.22 18.12 15.60
CA GLU A 61 2.18 19.00 16.18
C GLU A 61 1.10 18.22 16.93
N LEU A 62 0.73 17.03 16.45
CA LEU A 62 -0.23 16.15 17.12
C LEU A 62 0.38 15.40 18.30
N SER A 63 1.70 15.21 18.33
CA SER A 63 2.40 14.55 19.43
C SER A 63 2.44 15.41 20.69
N GLU A 64 2.35 16.74 20.54
CA GLU A 64 2.17 17.68 21.66
C GLU A 64 0.73 17.72 22.18
N LYS A 65 -0.21 17.07 21.48
CA LYS A 65 -1.62 17.01 21.88
C LYS A 65 -1.91 15.70 22.62
N PRO A 66 -2.90 15.70 23.53
CA PRO A 66 -3.30 14.49 24.23
C PRO A 66 -3.85 13.44 23.25
N ASN A 67 -3.44 12.19 23.44
CA ASN A 67 -3.88 11.07 22.61
C ASN A 67 -5.06 10.35 23.28
N ILE A 68 -6.27 10.62 22.79
CA ILE A 68 -7.50 10.00 23.29
C ILE A 68 -7.70 8.65 22.62
N GLN A 69 -7.55 7.57 23.38
CA GLN A 69 -7.77 6.20 22.91
C GLN A 69 -8.79 5.48 23.79
N PHE A 70 -9.80 4.88 23.17
CA PHE A 70 -10.76 4.02 23.85
C PHE A 70 -10.40 2.55 23.58
N GLN A 71 -10.16 1.78 24.64
CA GLN A 71 -9.87 0.36 24.52
C GLN A 71 -10.75 -0.44 25.48
N SER A 72 -11.41 -1.48 24.97
CA SER A 72 -12.15 -2.46 25.76
C SER A 72 -11.56 -3.84 25.51
N ARG A 73 -11.12 -4.50 26.59
CA ARG A 73 -10.49 -5.82 26.52
C ARG A 73 -11.19 -6.76 27.51
N TYR A 74 -11.76 -7.84 26.98
CA TYR A 74 -12.28 -8.95 27.77
C TYR A 74 -11.40 -10.18 27.54
N SER A 75 -10.76 -10.67 28.59
CA SER A 75 -9.93 -11.88 28.55
C SER A 75 -10.46 -12.88 29.57
N TYR A 76 -10.81 -14.07 29.10
CA TYR A 76 -11.19 -15.19 29.96
C TYR A 76 -10.18 -16.32 29.74
N THR A 77 -9.36 -16.58 30.75
CA THR A 77 -8.34 -17.62 30.72
C THR A 77 -8.72 -18.72 31.72
N SER A 78 -9.12 -19.88 31.20
CA SER A 78 -9.60 -21.02 32.01
C SER A 78 -8.47 -21.95 32.50
N LYS A 79 -7.23 -21.70 32.08
CA LYS A 79 -6.07 -22.51 32.45
C LYS A 79 -4.95 -21.58 32.90
N PRO A 80 -4.32 -21.78 34.08
CA PRO A 80 -3.17 -20.99 34.46
C PRO A 80 -2.05 -21.24 33.44
N THR A 81 -1.72 -20.22 32.64
CA THR A 81 -0.50 -20.22 31.85
C THR A 81 0.65 -19.92 32.79
N VAL A 82 1.47 -20.93 33.05
CA VAL A 82 2.63 -20.85 33.95
C VAL A 82 3.69 -19.96 33.31
N PHE A 83 3.89 -18.75 33.83
CA PHE A 83 5.12 -17.97 33.63
C PHE A 83 5.99 -18.14 34.88
N GLY A 84 6.87 -19.15 34.87
CA GLY A 84 7.76 -19.46 36.00
C GLY A 84 7.06 -20.01 37.25
N PRO A 85 7.80 -20.34 38.33
CA PRO A 85 7.31 -21.08 39.49
C PRO A 85 6.41 -20.27 40.46
N THR A 86 5.82 -19.16 40.01
CA THR A 86 4.90 -18.35 40.82
C THR A 86 3.54 -18.31 40.14
N THR A 87 2.53 -18.91 40.78
CA THR A 87 1.13 -18.80 40.36
C THR A 87 0.65 -17.37 40.63
N ILE A 88 0.71 -16.51 39.62
CA ILE A 88 0.16 -15.15 39.69
C ILE A 88 -1.31 -15.26 39.30
N LEU A 89 -2.24 -15.15 40.26
CA LEU A 89 -3.65 -14.90 39.97
C LEU A 89 -3.79 -13.42 39.63
N ASP A 90 -3.42 -13.05 38.41
CA ASP A 90 -3.41 -11.66 37.97
C ASP A 90 -4.75 -11.32 37.29
N LEU A 91 -5.74 -10.86 38.07
CA LEU A 91 -6.88 -10.13 37.51
C LEU A 91 -6.57 -8.64 37.53
N HIS A 92 -5.67 -8.22 36.64
CA HIS A 92 -5.29 -6.83 36.54
C HIS A 92 -6.21 -6.11 35.52
N THR A 93 -7.28 -5.50 36.02
CA THR A 93 -8.07 -4.54 35.25
C THR A 93 -7.29 -3.23 35.16
N GLN A 94 -6.40 -3.08 34.17
CA GLN A 94 -5.85 -1.75 33.86
C GLN A 94 -6.87 -0.93 33.10
N THR A 95 -7.56 -0.04 33.80
CA THR A 95 -8.25 1.09 33.19
C THR A 95 -7.21 2.20 32.97
N ASN A 96 -6.46 2.11 31.88
CA ASN A 96 -5.56 3.18 31.48
C ASN A 96 -6.37 4.27 30.78
N ALA A 97 -6.80 5.27 31.55
CA ALA A 97 -7.10 6.58 30.99
C ALA A 97 -5.76 7.29 30.75
N VAL A 98 -5.26 7.21 29.53
CA VAL A 98 -4.16 8.09 29.10
C VAL A 98 -4.79 9.45 28.83
N VAL A 99 -4.57 10.39 29.76
CA VAL A 99 -4.96 11.80 29.65
C VAL A 99 -3.96 12.54 28.77
#